data_AF-A0A378JUH1-F1
#
_entry.id   AF-A0A378JUH1-F1
#
_cell.length_a   1.000
_cell.length_b   1.000
_cell.length_c   1.000
_cell.angle_alpha   90.00
_cell.angle_beta   90.00
_cell.angle_gamma   90.00
#
_symmetry.space_group_name_H-M   'P 1'
#
loop_
_entity.id
_entity.type
_entity.pdbx_description
1 polymer ?
#
loop_
_entity_poly.entity_id
_entity_poly.type
_entity_poly.pdbx_seq_one_letter_code
_entity_poly.pdbx_strand_id
1 'polypeptide(L)'
;MENVFLKHGINVNLVRPPAVIESDIRLIQENASVISKKAMELTDSWAGVMFVLSQEVVEKVATAVGFDIRIAKNIHKEIKKLKYATTESQTTFNEPLATWHAIDATLLVLRGATNLDHALSDFSNENIQSILDAHQDVFQRIREALPEYTAQMNFNPETASAVLRSFGADISSDMLYALASKYGTSSCVDLEGRRGVSSDFIRCVTLTLAYALS
;
A
#
# COMPACT_ATOMS: atom_id res chain seq x y z
N MET A 1 -1.51 9.24 46.56
CA MET A 1 -0.92 8.29 45.59
C MET A 1 -1.20 8.85 44.21
N GLU A 2 -0.25 9.62 43.68
CA GLU A 2 -0.30 10.12 42.30
C GLU A 2 0.13 9.00 41.35
N ASN A 3 -0.77 8.62 40.45
CA ASN A 3 -0.45 7.70 39.36
C ASN A 3 0.30 8.47 38.27
N VAL A 4 1.62 8.33 38.27
CA VAL A 4 2.48 8.78 37.18
C VAL A 4 2.38 7.75 36.06
N PHE A 5 1.40 7.91 35.16
CA PHE A 5 1.45 7.25 33.85
C PHE A 5 2.50 7.96 33.01
N LEU A 6 3.72 7.45 33.04
CA LEU A 6 4.77 7.73 32.07
C LEU A 6 4.28 7.29 30.69
N LYS A 7 3.65 8.22 29.95
CA LYS A 7 3.56 8.14 28.49
C LYS A 7 5.00 8.13 27.97
N HIS A 8 5.53 6.93 27.70
CA HIS A 8 6.65 6.78 26.78
C HIS A 8 6.13 7.20 25.41
N GLY A 9 6.17 8.51 25.14
CA GLY A 9 5.97 9.03 23.81
C GLY A 9 7.07 8.45 22.95
N ILE A 10 6.74 7.46 22.13
CA ILE A 10 7.59 7.09 20.99
C ILE A 10 7.75 8.40 20.24
N ASN A 11 8.99 8.90 20.21
CA ASN A 11 9.31 10.11 19.47
C ASN A 11 9.27 9.72 18.00
N VAL A 12 8.07 9.75 17.41
CA VAL A 12 7.88 9.57 15.97
C VAL A 12 8.46 10.82 15.34
N ASN A 13 9.77 10.79 15.05
CA ASN A 13 10.39 11.81 14.25
C ASN A 13 9.67 11.77 12.90
N LEU A 14 8.87 12.81 12.63
CA LEU A 14 8.23 13.05 11.34
C LEU A 14 9.30 13.41 10.30
N VAL A 15 10.17 12.45 9.98
CA VAL A 15 11.14 12.60 8.92
C VAL A 15 10.35 12.49 7.62
N ARG A 16 10.37 13.58 6.83
CA ARG A 16 9.82 13.49 5.48
C ARG A 16 10.68 12.49 4.69
N PRO A 17 10.07 11.56 3.94
CA PRO A 17 10.84 10.62 3.15
C PRO A 17 11.71 11.39 2.15
N PRO A 18 12.88 10.85 1.77
CA PRO A 18 13.74 11.46 0.77
C PRO A 18 12.95 11.82 -0.50
N ALA A 19 13.29 12.99 -1.07
CA ALA A 19 12.66 13.42 -2.31
C ALA A 19 13.10 12.51 -3.46
N VAL A 20 12.12 11.89 -4.11
CA VAL A 20 12.34 11.11 -5.34
C VAL A 20 12.38 12.09 -6.49
N ILE A 21 13.39 11.98 -7.34
CA ILE A 21 13.59 12.85 -8.51
C ILE A 21 13.25 12.11 -9.80
N GLU A 22 13.06 12.84 -10.89
CA GLU A 22 12.66 12.26 -12.18
C GLU A 22 13.61 11.16 -12.68
N SER A 23 14.91 11.29 -12.39
CA SER A 23 15.89 10.27 -12.77
C SER A 23 15.73 8.95 -12.02
N ASP A 24 15.03 8.94 -10.88
CA ASP A 24 14.83 7.74 -10.04
C ASP A 24 13.74 6.82 -10.62
N ILE A 25 13.00 7.27 -11.63
CA ILE A 25 12.06 6.41 -12.35
C ILE A 25 12.74 5.16 -12.94
N ARG A 26 14.05 5.24 -13.21
CA ARG A 26 14.85 4.09 -13.67
C ARG A 26 14.90 2.95 -12.64
N LEU A 27 14.75 3.24 -11.35
CA LEU A 27 14.77 2.24 -10.28
C LEU A 27 13.68 1.18 -10.48
N ILE A 28 12.57 1.52 -11.15
CA ILE A 28 11.51 0.56 -11.49
C ILE A 28 12.06 -0.54 -12.40
N GLN A 29 12.85 -0.17 -13.43
CA GLN A 29 13.42 -1.15 -14.36
C GLN A 29 14.65 -1.86 -13.76
N GLU A 30 15.47 -1.14 -12.98
CA GLU A 30 16.61 -1.73 -12.28
C GLU A 30 16.17 -2.81 -11.26
N ASN A 31 14.95 -2.69 -10.71
CA ASN A 31 14.35 -3.64 -9.77
C ASN A 31 13.20 -4.46 -10.39
N ALA A 32 13.12 -4.57 -11.71
CA ALA A 32 11.95 -5.14 -12.40
C ALA A 32 11.61 -6.57 -11.93
N SER A 33 12.62 -7.43 -11.76
CA SER A 33 12.42 -8.81 -11.29
C SER A 33 11.91 -8.88 -9.85
N VAL A 34 12.41 -8.01 -8.98
CA VAL A 34 12.02 -7.91 -7.57
C VAL A 34 10.57 -7.42 -7.46
N ILE A 35 10.22 -6.36 -8.20
CA ILE A 35 8.85 -5.82 -8.24
C ILE A 35 7.88 -6.87 -8.80
N SER A 36 8.19 -7.52 -9.93
CA SER A 36 7.32 -8.54 -10.52
C SER A 36 7.11 -9.74 -9.60
N LYS A 37 8.16 -10.22 -8.93
CA LYS A 37 8.06 -11.31 -7.94
C LYS A 37 7.14 -10.90 -6.79
N LYS A 38 7.34 -9.69 -6.24
CA LYS A 38 6.50 -9.20 -5.14
C LYS A 38 5.04 -8.97 -5.59
N ALA A 39 4.82 -8.50 -6.81
CA ALA A 39 3.47 -8.35 -7.35
C ALA A 39 2.72 -9.69 -7.47
N MET A 40 3.42 -10.79 -7.78
CA MET A 40 2.83 -12.13 -7.75
C MET A 40 2.45 -12.56 -6.33
N GLU A 41 3.36 -12.43 -5.37
CA GLU A 41 3.10 -12.78 -3.97
C GLU A 41 1.96 -11.94 -3.36
N LEU A 42 1.87 -10.66 -3.72
CA LEU A 42 0.74 -9.82 -3.34
C LEU A 42 -0.56 -10.30 -3.97
N THR A 43 -0.54 -10.78 -5.22
CA THR A 43 -1.72 -11.37 -5.85
C THR A 43 -2.23 -12.56 -5.03
N ASP A 44 -1.33 -13.41 -4.53
CA ASP A 44 -1.69 -14.52 -3.63
C ASP A 44 -2.22 -14.00 -2.27
N SER A 45 -1.60 -12.96 -1.72
CA SER A 45 -2.02 -12.33 -0.46
C SER A 45 -3.43 -11.71 -0.54
N TRP A 46 -3.78 -11.20 -1.73
CA TRP A 46 -5.13 -10.73 -2.08
C TRP A 46 -6.07 -11.85 -2.53
N ALA A 47 -5.77 -13.11 -2.21
CA ALA A 47 -6.55 -14.29 -2.56
C ALA A 47 -6.83 -14.43 -4.07
N GLY A 48 -5.85 -14.05 -4.90
CA GLY A 48 -5.90 -14.13 -6.35
C GLY A 48 -6.65 -12.98 -7.03
N VAL A 49 -7.19 -12.01 -6.29
CA VAL A 49 -7.94 -10.90 -6.88
C VAL A 49 -6.96 -9.91 -7.53
N MET A 50 -7.08 -9.71 -8.85
CA MET A 50 -6.31 -8.71 -9.58
C MET A 50 -7.13 -7.47 -9.89
N PHE A 51 -6.52 -6.30 -9.71
CA PHE A 51 -7.14 -5.02 -10.03
C PHE A 51 -6.29 -4.26 -11.04
N VAL A 52 -6.86 -4.01 -12.21
CA VAL A 52 -6.20 -3.24 -13.28
C VAL A 52 -6.38 -1.75 -13.04
N LEU A 53 -5.31 -0.99 -13.25
CA LEU A 53 -5.29 0.46 -13.05
C LEU A 53 -5.14 1.20 -14.37
N SER A 54 -5.94 2.25 -14.53
CA SER A 54 -5.73 3.26 -15.55
C SER A 54 -4.54 4.14 -15.17
N GLN A 55 -3.99 4.85 -16.16
CA GLN A 55 -2.93 5.84 -15.92
C GLN A 55 -3.37 6.92 -14.94
N GLU A 56 -4.60 7.43 -15.08
CA GLU A 56 -5.16 8.47 -14.20
C GLU A 56 -5.18 8.04 -12.72
N VAL A 57 -5.57 6.79 -12.44
CA VAL A 57 -5.60 6.29 -11.05
C VAL A 57 -4.18 6.19 -10.48
N VAL A 58 -3.23 5.67 -11.25
CA VAL A 58 -1.82 5.59 -10.82
C VAL A 58 -1.26 6.98 -10.53
N GLU A 59 -1.52 7.96 -11.39
CA GLU A 59 -1.06 9.34 -11.21
C GLU A 59 -1.62 10.00 -9.95
N LYS A 60 -2.93 9.88 -9.74
CA LYS A 60 -3.63 10.42 -8.55
C LYS A 60 -3.04 9.84 -7.27
N VAL A 61 -2.89 8.52 -7.23
CA VAL A 61 -2.40 7.81 -6.05
C VAL A 61 -0.93 8.12 -5.75
N ALA A 62 -0.06 8.07 -6.77
CA ALA A 62 1.35 8.43 -6.58
C ALA A 62 1.50 9.89 -6.08
N THR A 63 0.70 10.81 -6.62
CA THR A 63 0.70 12.21 -6.16
C THR A 63 0.22 12.31 -4.70
N ALA A 64 -0.82 11.55 -4.32
CA ALA A 64 -1.30 11.51 -2.93
C ALA A 64 -0.26 10.98 -1.95
N VAL A 65 0.53 9.96 -2.36
CA VAL A 65 1.69 9.43 -1.63
C VAL A 65 2.88 10.42 -1.65
N GLY A 66 2.78 11.55 -2.35
CA GLY A 66 3.75 12.64 -2.29
C GLY A 66 4.89 12.53 -3.31
N PHE A 67 4.67 11.86 -4.44
CA PHE A 67 5.56 11.95 -5.60
C PHE A 67 5.26 13.22 -6.43
N ASP A 68 6.30 13.80 -7.04
CA ASP A 68 6.13 14.89 -8.01
C ASP A 68 5.31 14.42 -9.22
N ILE A 69 4.46 15.30 -9.76
CA ILE A 69 3.56 14.98 -10.88
C ILE A 69 4.31 14.45 -12.12
N ARG A 70 5.56 14.88 -12.36
CA ARG A 70 6.39 14.39 -13.47
C ARG A 70 6.79 12.93 -13.27
N ILE A 71 7.02 12.51 -12.03
CA ILE A 71 7.31 11.12 -11.69
C ILE A 71 6.03 10.30 -11.81
N ALA A 72 4.94 10.78 -11.19
CA ALA A 72 3.63 10.12 -11.20
C ALA A 72 3.16 9.74 -12.62
N LYS A 73 3.31 10.66 -13.59
CA LYS A 73 2.97 10.45 -15.01
C LYS A 73 3.72 9.31 -15.69
N ASN A 74 4.91 8.97 -15.20
CA ASN A 74 5.74 7.92 -15.80
C ASN A 74 5.57 6.56 -15.13
N ILE A 75 5.06 6.49 -13.89
CA ILE A 75 4.96 5.23 -13.13
C ILE A 75 4.10 4.20 -13.87
N HIS A 76 2.93 4.57 -14.38
CA HIS A 76 2.03 3.64 -15.08
C HIS A 76 2.71 2.96 -16.27
N LYS A 77 3.39 3.76 -17.10
CA LYS A 77 4.14 3.29 -18.27
C LYS A 77 5.25 2.33 -17.87
N GLU A 78 6.02 2.65 -16.83
CA GLU A 78 7.12 1.80 -16.39
C GLU A 78 6.63 0.50 -15.75
N ILE A 79 5.54 0.53 -14.97
CA ILE A 79 4.90 -0.68 -14.42
C ILE A 79 4.44 -1.60 -15.55
N LYS A 80 3.83 -1.09 -16.63
CA LYS A 80 3.41 -1.92 -17.77
C LYS A 80 4.59 -2.64 -18.44
N LYS A 81 5.79 -2.06 -18.44
CA LYS A 81 6.99 -2.70 -19.01
C LYS A 81 7.47 -3.90 -18.20
N LEU A 82 7.07 -4.01 -16.93
CA LEU A 82 7.38 -5.18 -16.10
C LEU A 82 6.73 -6.45 -16.66
N LYS A 83 5.63 -6.31 -17.43
CA LYS A 83 4.89 -7.42 -18.07
C LYS A 83 4.54 -8.55 -17.11
N TYR A 84 4.32 -8.21 -15.84
CA TYR A 84 4.05 -9.21 -14.81
C TYR A 84 2.63 -9.80 -14.96
N ALA A 85 1.69 -9.02 -15.53
CA ALA A 85 0.35 -9.46 -15.90
C ALA A 85 -0.01 -8.91 -17.28
N THR A 86 -0.81 -9.67 -18.04
CA THR A 86 -1.32 -9.28 -19.36
C THR A 86 -2.80 -9.61 -19.47
N THR A 87 -3.51 -8.95 -20.39
CA THR A 87 -4.81 -9.45 -20.83
C THR A 87 -4.63 -10.76 -21.59
N GLU A 88 -5.62 -11.65 -21.49
CA GLU A 88 -5.75 -12.78 -22.40
C GLU A 88 -6.84 -12.41 -23.42
N SER A 89 -6.44 -12.25 -24.69
CA SER A 89 -7.37 -11.96 -25.77
C SER A 89 -7.11 -12.89 -26.94
N GLN A 90 -8.19 -13.44 -27.51
CA GLN A 90 -8.11 -14.29 -28.71
C GLN A 90 -7.89 -13.48 -29.99
N THR A 91 -8.10 -12.16 -29.96
CA THR A 91 -8.15 -11.31 -31.17
C THR A 91 -7.17 -10.15 -31.16
N THR A 92 -6.52 -9.87 -30.02
CA THR A 92 -5.54 -8.78 -29.87
C THR A 92 -4.29 -9.28 -29.17
N PHE A 93 -3.17 -8.59 -29.40
CA PHE A 93 -1.93 -8.87 -28.69
C PHE A 93 -2.15 -8.68 -27.17
N ASN A 94 -1.67 -9.64 -26.37
CA ASN A 94 -1.75 -9.59 -24.91
C ASN A 94 -1.15 -8.28 -24.38
N GLU A 95 -2.01 -7.40 -23.89
CA GLU A 95 -1.58 -6.07 -23.46
C GLU A 95 -1.07 -6.16 -22.01
N PRO A 96 0.15 -5.68 -21.72
CA PRO A 96 0.63 -5.61 -20.34
C PRO A 96 -0.25 -4.70 -19.47
N LEU A 97 -0.48 -5.13 -18.24
CA LEU A 97 -1.35 -4.46 -17.29
C LEU A 97 -0.54 -3.76 -16.19
N ALA A 98 -0.98 -2.56 -15.81
CA ALA A 98 -0.61 -1.97 -14.53
C ALA A 98 -1.65 -2.38 -13.51
N THR A 99 -1.20 -2.77 -12.32
CA THR A 99 -2.10 -3.22 -11.26
C THR A 99 -1.73 -2.62 -9.93
N TRP A 100 -2.68 -2.76 -9.02
CA TRP A 100 -2.55 -2.47 -7.60
C TRP A 100 -1.36 -3.20 -6.93
N HIS A 101 -1.06 -4.45 -7.30
CA HIS A 101 0.06 -5.19 -6.70
C HIS A 101 1.42 -4.64 -7.14
N ALA A 102 1.56 -4.34 -8.42
CA ALA A 102 2.80 -3.79 -8.94
C ALA A 102 3.03 -2.35 -8.46
N ILE A 103 1.99 -1.54 -8.29
CA ILE A 103 2.14 -0.18 -7.75
C ILE A 103 2.57 -0.21 -6.28
N ASP A 104 2.01 -1.06 -5.42
CA ASP A 104 2.42 -1.15 -4.00
C ASP A 104 3.93 -1.41 -3.88
N ALA A 105 4.43 -2.42 -4.59
CA ALA A 105 5.85 -2.75 -4.64
C ALA A 105 6.70 -1.63 -5.28
N THR A 106 6.21 -1.02 -6.36
CA THR A 106 6.91 0.06 -7.07
C THR A 106 7.12 1.28 -6.19
N LEU A 107 6.09 1.70 -5.44
CA LEU A 107 6.18 2.89 -4.60
C LEU A 107 7.16 2.68 -3.44
N LEU A 108 7.26 1.47 -2.88
CA LEU A 108 8.27 1.11 -1.89
C LEU A 108 9.69 1.18 -2.48
N VAL A 109 9.91 0.62 -3.68
CA VAL A 109 11.21 0.69 -4.38
C VAL A 109 11.61 2.15 -4.64
N LEU A 110 10.69 2.97 -5.13
CA LEU A 110 10.96 4.39 -5.36
C LEU A 110 11.25 5.15 -4.06
N ARG A 111 10.76 4.67 -2.91
CA ARG A 111 11.09 5.17 -1.57
C ARG A 111 12.39 4.59 -1.00
N GLY A 112 13.14 3.84 -1.80
CA GLY A 112 14.47 3.33 -1.44
C GLY A 112 14.48 1.92 -0.86
N ALA A 113 13.34 1.22 -0.83
CA ALA A 113 13.32 -0.17 -0.38
C ALA A 113 14.08 -1.06 -1.37
N THR A 114 15.19 -1.65 -0.91
CA THR A 114 16.02 -2.58 -1.69
C THR A 114 15.67 -4.05 -1.45
N ASN A 115 15.04 -4.34 -0.31
CA ASN A 115 14.51 -5.66 0.02
C ASN A 115 13.03 -5.55 0.37
N LEU A 116 12.15 -5.92 -0.56
CA LEU A 116 10.71 -5.81 -0.38
C LEU A 116 10.15 -6.74 0.68
N ASP A 117 10.82 -7.85 1.02
CA ASP A 117 10.35 -8.80 2.05
C ASP A 117 10.48 -8.24 3.47
N HIS A 118 11.30 -7.20 3.65
CA HIS A 118 11.54 -6.53 4.92
C HIS A 118 11.30 -5.02 4.84
N ALA A 119 10.69 -4.52 3.76
CA ALA A 119 10.52 -3.09 3.55
C ALA A 119 9.74 -2.43 4.69
N LEU A 120 8.78 -3.14 5.29
CA LEU A 120 7.93 -2.67 6.37
C LEU A 120 8.24 -3.36 7.72
N SER A 121 9.45 -3.88 7.94
CA SER A 121 9.78 -4.66 9.15
C SER A 121 9.70 -3.87 10.46
N ASP A 122 9.83 -2.55 10.38
CA ASP A 122 9.80 -1.67 11.56
C ASP A 122 8.38 -1.37 12.03
N PHE A 123 7.36 -1.79 11.28
CA PHE A 123 5.95 -1.56 11.61
C PHE A 123 5.33 -2.79 12.28
N SER A 124 4.72 -2.58 13.44
CA SER A 124 4.15 -3.64 14.27
C SER A 124 2.88 -3.19 14.97
N ASN A 125 2.21 -4.11 15.69
CA ASN A 125 1.04 -3.77 16.52
C ASN A 125 1.32 -2.66 17.53
N GLU A 126 2.53 -2.57 18.07
CA GLU A 126 2.89 -1.61 19.12
C GLU A 126 2.96 -0.17 18.60
N ASN A 127 3.28 0.03 17.32
CA ASN A 127 3.55 1.36 16.78
C ASN A 127 2.63 1.79 15.62
N ILE A 128 1.95 0.86 14.96
CA ILE A 128 1.15 1.14 13.75
C ILE A 128 0.16 2.28 13.95
N GLN A 129 -0.54 2.29 15.09
CA GLN A 129 -1.50 3.35 15.37
C GLN A 129 -0.82 4.72 15.48
N SER A 130 0.30 4.82 16.20
CA SER A 130 1.01 6.08 16.37
C SER A 130 1.55 6.62 15.05
N ILE A 131 1.96 5.73 14.14
CA ILE A 131 2.48 6.08 12.82
C ILE A 131 1.35 6.58 11.93
N LEU A 132 0.21 5.88 11.90
CA LEU A 132 -0.96 6.33 11.16
C LEU A 132 -1.54 7.64 11.72
N ASP A 133 -1.52 7.84 13.04
CA ASP A 133 -1.90 9.12 13.68
C ASP A 133 -0.95 10.25 13.27
N ALA A 134 0.36 9.99 13.22
CA ALA A 134 1.39 10.95 12.82
C ALA A 134 1.31 11.34 11.33
N HIS A 135 0.82 10.43 10.48
CA HIS A 135 0.68 10.60 9.03
C HIS A 135 -0.78 10.64 8.58
N GLN A 136 -1.68 11.11 9.43
CA GLN A 136 -3.12 11.12 9.14
C GLN A 136 -3.46 11.94 7.88
N ASP A 137 -2.74 13.02 7.60
CA ASP A 137 -2.94 13.81 6.37
C ASP A 137 -2.64 12.99 5.11
N VAL A 138 -1.58 12.18 5.14
CA VAL A 138 -1.18 11.32 4.03
C VAL A 138 -2.23 10.23 3.83
N PHE A 139 -2.68 9.60 4.92
CA PHE A 139 -3.73 8.58 4.88
C PHE A 139 -5.00 9.14 4.23
N GLN A 140 -5.46 10.32 4.64
CA GLN A 140 -6.67 10.93 4.08
C GLN A 140 -6.51 11.31 2.60
N ARG A 141 -5.37 11.90 2.22
CA ARG A 141 -5.08 12.20 0.81
C ARG A 141 -5.06 10.96 -0.07
N ILE A 142 -4.50 9.85 0.44
CA ILE A 142 -4.52 8.57 -0.27
C ILE A 142 -5.96 8.11 -0.43
N ARG A 143 -6.75 8.09 0.65
CA ARG A 143 -8.16 7.66 0.62
C ARG A 143 -8.98 8.43 -0.43
N GLU A 144 -8.81 9.74 -0.49
CA GLU A 144 -9.49 10.61 -1.47
C GLU A 144 -9.05 10.36 -2.93
N ALA A 145 -7.84 9.83 -3.14
CA ALA A 145 -7.32 9.50 -4.46
C ALA A 145 -7.74 8.10 -4.94
N LEU A 146 -8.22 7.24 -4.04
CA LEU A 146 -8.64 5.89 -4.37
C LEU A 146 -10.00 5.87 -5.10
N PRO A 147 -10.19 4.99 -6.10
CA PRO A 147 -11.49 4.83 -6.74
C PRO A 147 -12.58 4.35 -5.77
N GLU A 148 -13.82 4.83 -5.93
CA GLU A 148 -14.95 4.51 -5.04
C GLU A 148 -15.18 3.01 -4.85
N TYR A 149 -14.94 2.18 -5.88
CA TYR A 149 -15.13 0.74 -5.79
C TYR A 149 -14.27 0.09 -4.70
N THR A 150 -13.13 0.69 -4.35
CA THR A 150 -12.22 0.16 -3.32
C THR A 150 -12.84 0.21 -1.91
N ALA A 151 -13.73 1.15 -1.65
CA ALA A 151 -14.47 1.24 -0.39
C ALA A 151 -15.61 0.20 -0.29
N GLN A 152 -16.05 -0.36 -1.42
CA GLN A 152 -17.18 -1.29 -1.49
C GLN A 152 -16.76 -2.77 -1.41
N MET A 153 -15.48 -3.07 -1.61
CA MET A 153 -14.95 -4.43 -1.57
C MET A 153 -14.35 -4.71 -0.20
N ASN A 154 -14.93 -5.65 0.54
CA ASN A 154 -14.46 -6.06 1.85
C ASN A 154 -13.70 -7.38 1.77
N PHE A 155 -12.55 -7.43 2.44
CA PHE A 155 -11.70 -8.60 2.59
C PHE A 155 -11.64 -9.00 4.06
N ASN A 156 -11.36 -10.27 4.34
CA ASN A 156 -11.10 -10.67 5.71
C ASN A 156 -9.89 -9.88 6.28
N PRO A 157 -9.87 -9.56 7.58
CA PRO A 157 -8.74 -8.87 8.19
C PRO A 157 -7.42 -9.65 8.05
N GLU A 158 -7.48 -10.96 7.87
CA GLU A 158 -6.35 -11.83 7.57
C GLU A 158 -5.69 -11.51 6.22
N THR A 159 -6.45 -11.14 5.18
CA THR A 159 -5.88 -10.64 3.91
C THR A 159 -5.14 -9.33 4.13
N ALA A 160 -5.68 -8.40 4.93
CA ALA A 160 -4.99 -7.16 5.25
C ALA A 160 -3.65 -7.42 5.95
N SER A 161 -3.64 -8.34 6.92
CA SER A 161 -2.43 -8.76 7.64
C SER A 161 -1.45 -9.47 6.71
N ALA A 162 -1.91 -10.36 5.83
CA ALA A 162 -1.07 -11.06 4.86
C ALA A 162 -0.39 -10.11 3.88
N VAL A 163 -1.12 -9.11 3.36
CA VAL A 163 -0.56 -8.08 2.48
C VAL A 163 0.56 -7.31 3.16
N LEU A 164 0.35 -6.84 4.40
CA LEU A 164 1.38 -6.10 5.14
C LEU A 164 2.56 -7.00 5.54
N ARG A 165 2.28 -8.24 5.92
CA ARG A 165 3.31 -9.25 6.24
C ARG A 165 4.16 -9.64 5.03
N SER A 166 3.59 -9.62 3.82
CA SER A 166 4.38 -9.83 2.59
C SER A 166 5.49 -8.79 2.41
N PHE A 167 5.38 -7.63 3.07
CA PHE A 167 6.42 -6.62 3.13
C PHE A 167 7.22 -6.62 4.44
N GLY A 168 6.99 -7.59 5.33
CA GLY A 168 7.72 -7.77 6.58
C GLY A 168 7.08 -7.15 7.82
N ALA A 169 5.93 -6.47 7.71
CA ALA A 169 5.26 -5.89 8.87
C ALA A 169 4.63 -6.96 9.79
N ASP A 170 4.74 -6.76 11.10
CA ASP A 170 4.15 -7.66 12.11
C ASP A 170 2.90 -7.05 12.74
N ILE A 171 1.84 -6.94 11.92
CA ILE A 171 0.56 -6.37 12.31
C ILE A 171 -0.52 -7.44 12.24
N SER A 172 -1.24 -7.65 13.34
CA SER A 172 -2.28 -8.67 13.44
C SER A 172 -3.56 -8.27 12.71
N SER A 173 -4.34 -9.28 12.31
CA SER A 173 -5.65 -9.07 11.68
C SER A 173 -6.63 -8.35 12.62
N ASP A 174 -6.58 -8.65 13.92
CA ASP A 174 -7.39 -7.97 14.95
C ASP A 174 -7.05 -6.48 15.07
N MET A 175 -5.76 -6.13 15.04
CA MET A 175 -5.32 -4.74 15.08
C MET A 175 -5.83 -3.98 13.85
N LEU A 176 -5.68 -4.55 12.65
CA LEU A 176 -6.15 -3.93 11.41
C LEU A 176 -7.67 -3.76 11.39
N TYR A 177 -8.42 -4.74 11.88
CA TYR A 177 -9.87 -4.64 12.00
C TYR A 177 -10.30 -3.50 12.93
N ALA A 178 -9.65 -3.36 14.09
CA ALA A 178 -9.93 -2.28 15.03
C ALA A 178 -9.64 -0.90 14.42
N LEU A 179 -8.54 -0.78 13.68
CA LEU A 179 -8.11 0.49 13.08
C LEU A 179 -9.00 0.95 11.92
N ALA A 180 -9.61 0.04 11.15
CA ALA A 180 -10.43 0.39 9.99
C ALA A 180 -11.54 1.40 10.32
N SER A 181 -12.27 1.17 11.42
CA SER A 181 -13.31 2.10 11.89
C SER A 181 -12.75 3.44 12.37
N LYS A 182 -11.57 3.44 13.01
CA LYS A 182 -10.92 4.66 13.53
C LYS A 182 -10.53 5.64 12.42
N TYR A 183 -10.06 5.14 11.28
CA TYR A 183 -9.60 5.98 10.17
C TYR A 183 -10.69 6.31 9.13
N GLY A 184 -11.96 6.13 9.50
CA GLY A 184 -13.10 6.51 8.67
C GLY A 184 -13.23 5.67 7.40
N THR A 185 -12.73 4.43 7.45
CA THR A 185 -12.97 3.40 6.43
C THR A 185 -13.97 2.39 6.96
N SER A 186 -14.37 1.41 6.16
CA SER A 186 -15.41 0.47 6.57
C SER A 186 -14.83 -0.80 7.18
N SER A 187 -15.46 -1.22 8.28
CA SER A 187 -15.34 -2.55 8.85
C SER A 187 -16.73 -3.16 8.93
N CYS A 188 -16.91 -4.39 8.48
CA CYS A 188 -18.21 -5.06 8.49
C CYS A 188 -18.16 -6.38 9.27
N VAL A 189 -19.34 -6.87 9.64
CA VAL A 189 -19.56 -8.21 10.17
C VAL A 189 -20.80 -8.77 9.47
N ASP A 190 -20.70 -9.98 8.93
CA ASP A 190 -21.87 -10.64 8.33
C ASP A 190 -22.70 -11.43 9.36
N LEU A 191 -23.76 -12.09 8.90
CA LEU A 191 -24.65 -12.87 9.77
C LEU A 191 -23.98 -14.08 10.42
N GLU A 192 -22.84 -14.54 9.87
CA GLU A 192 -22.04 -15.66 10.41
C GLU A 192 -20.93 -15.16 11.34
N GLY A 193 -20.85 -13.86 11.60
CA GLY A 193 -19.81 -13.26 12.44
C GLY A 193 -18.47 -13.09 11.72
N ARG A 194 -18.41 -13.29 10.40
CA ARG A 194 -17.18 -13.08 9.62
C ARG A 194 -16.91 -11.58 9.50
N ARG A 195 -15.70 -11.19 9.85
CA ARG A 195 -15.23 -9.80 9.83
C ARG A 195 -14.72 -9.44 8.44
N GLY A 196 -14.88 -8.17 8.08
CA GLY A 196 -14.29 -7.61 6.88
C GLY A 196 -13.73 -6.20 7.10
N VAL A 197 -12.70 -5.86 6.34
CA VAL A 197 -12.17 -4.50 6.17
C VAL A 197 -12.13 -4.16 4.68
N SER A 198 -12.39 -2.91 4.33
CA SER A 198 -12.45 -2.51 2.94
C SER A 198 -11.08 -2.47 2.25
N SER A 199 -11.06 -2.67 0.94
CA SER A 199 -9.83 -2.64 0.13
C SER A 199 -9.14 -1.28 0.24
N ASP A 200 -9.90 -0.19 0.28
CA ASP A 200 -9.37 1.16 0.47
C ASP A 200 -8.58 1.31 1.78
N PHE A 201 -9.04 0.72 2.88
CA PHE A 201 -8.35 0.71 4.16
C PHE A 201 -6.98 0.05 4.05
N ILE A 202 -6.94 -1.16 3.49
CA ILE A 202 -5.69 -1.91 3.32
C ILE A 202 -4.71 -1.08 2.49
N ARG A 203 -5.17 -0.46 1.41
CA ARG A 203 -4.35 0.42 0.54
C ARG A 203 -3.85 1.64 1.28
N CYS A 204 -4.72 2.32 2.01
CA CYS A 204 -4.35 3.52 2.76
C CYS A 204 -3.29 3.19 3.81
N VAL A 205 -3.43 2.08 4.55
CA VAL A 205 -2.40 1.62 5.49
C VAL A 205 -1.10 1.35 4.76
N THR A 206 -1.07 0.42 3.79
CA THR A 206 0.15 0.04 3.08
C THR A 206 0.90 1.24 2.50
N LEU A 207 0.19 2.15 1.84
CA LEU A 207 0.78 3.31 1.18
C LEU A 207 1.19 4.41 2.17
N THR A 208 0.52 4.54 3.31
CA THR A 208 0.96 5.44 4.39
C THR A 208 2.24 4.92 5.04
N LEU A 209 2.37 3.60 5.23
CA LEU A 209 3.62 3.01 5.74
C LEU A 209 4.76 3.14 4.74
N ALA A 210 4.48 2.95 3.45
CA ALA A 210 5.46 3.22 2.39
C ALA A 210 5.95 4.67 2.39
N TYR A 211 5.07 5.63 2.69
CA TYR A 211 5.45 7.04 2.87
C TYR A 211 6.34 7.25 4.10
N ALA A 212 6.07 6.53 5.18
CA ALA A 212 6.79 6.64 6.45
C ALA A 212 8.16 5.92 6.46
N LEU A 213 8.57 5.29 5.34
CA LEU A 213 9.91 4.74 5.20
C LEU A 213 10.94 5.88 5.18
N SER A 214 11.75 5.93 6.24
CA SER A 214 12.84 6.88 6.45
C SER A 214 14.12 6.16 6.87
#